data_AF-A0A485C528-F1
#
_entry.id   AF-A0A485C528-F1
#
_cell.length_a   1.000
_cell.length_b   1.000
_cell.length_c   1.000
_cell.angle_alpha   90.00
_cell.angle_beta   90.00
_cell.angle_gamma   90.00
#
_symmetry.space_group_name_H-M   'P 1'
#
loop_
_entity.id
_entity.type
_entity.pdbx_description
1 polymer ?
#
loop_
_entity_poly.entity_id
_entity_poly.type
_entity_poly.pdbx_seq_one_letter_code
_entity_poly.pdbx_strand_id
1 'polypeptide(L)'
;MLRDKQRPLILLLNNEGYTVERAIHGAEQRYNDIALWDWNRLPEAFAPDVPSRCWRVTRTAELKEAMNDSVTSDRLTLVEVMLPKMDIPDFLRAVTQALEERNSRV
;
A
#
# COMPACT_ATOMS: atom_id res chain seq x y z
N MET A 1 -11.83 13.86 3.63
CA MET A 1 -12.36 12.75 2.81
C MET A 1 -13.64 12.16 3.41
N LEU A 2 -13.57 11.33 4.46
CA LEU A 2 -14.75 10.68 5.07
C LEU A 2 -15.77 11.69 5.61
N ARG A 3 -15.34 12.66 6.43
CA ARG A 3 -16.17 13.77 6.92
C ARG A 3 -16.90 14.51 5.80
N ASP A 4 -16.20 14.75 4.70
CA ASP A 4 -16.69 15.55 3.57
C ASP A 4 -17.41 14.67 2.52
N LYS A 5 -17.67 13.40 2.85
CA LYS A 5 -18.35 12.40 1.99
C LYS A 5 -17.75 12.26 0.59
N GLN A 6 -16.44 12.45 0.48
CA GLN A 6 -15.72 12.21 -0.76
C GLN A 6 -15.69 10.71 -1.07
N ARG A 7 -15.60 10.37 -2.36
CA ARG A 7 -15.68 9.00 -2.88
C ARG A 7 -14.41 8.59 -3.62
N PRO A 8 -13.22 8.69 -2.99
CA PRO A 8 -12.00 8.27 -3.64
C PRO A 8 -11.92 6.74 -3.72
N LEU A 9 -11.17 6.26 -4.71
CA LEU A 9 -10.53 4.96 -4.66
C LEU A 9 -9.14 5.16 -4.05
N ILE A 10 -8.85 4.46 -2.95
CA ILE A 10 -7.53 4.44 -2.31
C ILE A 10 -6.92 3.06 -2.54
N LEU A 11 -5.78 3.01 -3.23
CA LEU A 11 -4.98 1.79 -3.38
C LEU A 11 -3.87 1.82 -2.33
N LEU A 12 -3.96 0.94 -1.34
CA LEU A 12 -2.95 0.78 -0.30
C LEU A 12 -2.07 -0.42 -0.65
N LEU A 13 -0.82 -0.16 -1.02
CA LEU A 13 0.15 -1.22 -1.32
C LEU A 13 0.71 -1.77 0.00
N ASN A 14 0.24 -2.94 0.41
CA ASN A 14 0.71 -3.62 1.61
C ASN A 14 1.80 -4.64 1.25
N ASN A 15 3.05 -4.22 1.44
CA ASN A 15 4.27 -5.03 1.33
C ASN A 15 5.00 -5.16 2.68
N GLU A 16 4.27 -4.97 3.79
CA GLU A 16 4.75 -5.18 5.17
C GLU A 16 5.99 -4.35 5.59
N GLY A 17 6.18 -3.16 5.02
CA GLY A 17 7.20 -2.22 5.50
C GLY A 17 7.84 -1.38 4.42
N TYR A 18 9.08 -0.96 4.68
CA TYR A 18 9.81 -0.06 3.80
C TYR A 18 10.60 -0.80 2.72
N THR A 19 9.90 -1.36 1.73
CA THR A 19 10.53 -2.10 0.62
C THR A 19 11.61 -1.30 -0.13
N VAL A 20 11.45 0.02 -0.26
CA VAL A 20 12.48 0.87 -0.89
C VAL A 20 13.76 0.91 -0.07
N GLU A 21 13.66 1.09 1.25
CA GLU A 21 14.81 1.09 2.15
C GLU A 21 15.46 -0.30 2.20
N ARG A 22 14.67 -1.37 2.19
CA ARG A 22 15.18 -2.75 2.07
C ARG A 22 16.02 -2.95 0.80
N ALA A 23 15.66 -2.27 -0.29
CA ALA A 23 16.36 -2.34 -1.58
C ALA A 23 17.59 -1.42 -1.66
N ILE A 24 17.72 -0.43 -0.75
CA ILE A 24 18.90 0.45 -0.65
C ILE A 24 19.91 -0.11 0.36
N HIS A 25 19.46 -0.52 1.54
CA HIS A 25 20.35 -1.00 2.59
C HIS A 25 19.65 -1.82 3.68
N GLY A 26 20.20 -3.00 3.99
CA GLY A 26 19.75 -3.81 5.12
C GLY A 26 18.37 -4.43 4.90
N ALA A 27 18.23 -5.26 3.86
CA ALA A 27 16.96 -5.87 3.44
C ALA A 27 16.13 -6.54 4.57
N GLU A 28 16.81 -7.11 5.58
CA GLU A 28 16.18 -7.83 6.70
C GLU A 28 16.25 -7.07 8.03
N GLN A 29 16.70 -5.80 8.01
CA GLN A 29 16.87 -5.05 9.24
C GLN A 29 15.53 -4.62 9.84
N ARG A 30 15.43 -4.74 11.17
CA ARG A 30 14.22 -4.44 11.94
C ARG A 30 13.67 -3.02 11.72
N TYR A 31 14.54 -2.05 11.43
CA TYR A 31 14.11 -0.67 11.19
C TYR A 31 13.30 -0.51 9.88
N ASN A 32 13.30 -1.52 9.00
CA ASN A 32 12.49 -1.56 7.78
C ASN A 32 11.11 -2.20 8.00
N ASP A 33 10.86 -2.78 9.17
CA ASP A 33 9.57 -3.33 9.56
C ASP A 33 8.67 -2.24 10.14
N ILE A 34 7.37 -2.34 9.87
CA ILE A 34 6.33 -1.51 10.49
C ILE A 34 5.33 -2.40 11.25
N ALA A 35 4.55 -1.80 12.15
CA ALA A 35 3.44 -2.50 12.76
C ALA A 35 2.42 -2.93 11.69
N LEU A 36 2.01 -4.20 11.73
CA LEU A 36 1.02 -4.75 10.80
C LEU A 36 -0.38 -4.34 11.25
N TRP A 37 -1.03 -3.48 10.46
CA TRP A 37 -2.36 -2.96 10.78
C TRP A 37 -3.44 -3.70 10.00
N ASP A 38 -4.66 -3.74 10.55
CA ASP A 38 -5.83 -4.16 9.80
C ASP A 38 -6.42 -2.94 9.07
N TRP A 39 -5.85 -2.64 7.90
CA TRP A 39 -6.18 -1.43 7.13
C TRP A 39 -7.67 -1.31 6.79
N ASN A 40 -8.36 -2.43 6.58
CA ASN A 40 -9.79 -2.47 6.26
C ASN A 40 -10.68 -1.94 7.40
N ARG A 41 -10.17 -1.87 8.63
CA ARG A 41 -10.92 -1.34 9.79
C ARG A 41 -10.73 0.15 10.00
N LEU A 42 -9.75 0.77 9.34
CA LEU A 42 -9.46 2.19 9.54
C LEU A 42 -10.61 3.12 9.15
N PRO A 43 -11.31 2.92 8.00
CA PRO A 43 -12.42 3.80 7.67
C PRO A 43 -13.53 3.82 8.72
N GLU A 44 -13.90 2.64 9.24
CA GLU A 44 -14.86 2.49 10.33
C GLU A 44 -14.36 3.14 11.63
N ALA A 45 -13.10 2.93 11.99
CA ALA A 45 -12.51 3.52 13.20
C ALA A 45 -12.48 5.06 13.15
N PHE A 46 -12.27 5.66 11.98
CA PHE A 46 -12.22 7.13 11.83
C PHE A 46 -13.60 7.77 11.67
N ALA A 47 -14.56 7.08 11.06
CA ALA A 47 -15.90 7.59 10.84
C ALA A 47 -16.94 6.46 10.86
N PRO A 48 -17.35 5.99 12.05
CA PRO A 48 -18.24 4.82 12.21
C PRO A 48 -19.58 4.95 11.47
N ASP A 49 -20.11 6.17 11.40
CA ASP A 49 -21.41 6.46 10.79
C ASP A 49 -21.32 6.79 9.28
N VAL A 50 -20.12 6.76 8.68
CA VAL A 50 -19.91 7.03 7.27
C VAL A 50 -19.65 5.72 6.53
N PRO A 51 -20.52 5.32 5.60
CA PRO A 51 -20.31 4.08 4.86
C PRO A 51 -19.04 4.19 4.02
N SER A 52 -18.22 3.14 4.08
CA SER A 52 -17.04 2.94 3.25
C SER A 52 -17.02 1.51 2.75
N ARG A 53 -16.28 1.25 1.67
CA ARG A 53 -16.05 -0.09 1.15
C ARG A 53 -14.58 -0.44 1.30
N CYS A 54 -14.28 -1.65 1.77
CA CYS A 54 -12.91 -2.12 1.93
C CYS A 54 -12.72 -3.46 1.23
N TRP A 55 -11.59 -3.61 0.55
CA TRP A 55 -11.18 -4.83 -0.14
C TRP A 55 -9.77 -5.20 0.34
N ARG A 56 -9.51 -6.50 0.51
CA ARG A 56 -8.15 -7.04 0.57
C ARG A 56 -7.97 -7.95 -0.63
N VAL A 57 -6.99 -7.65 -1.47
CA VAL A 57 -6.75 -8.36 -2.73
C VAL A 57 -5.33 -8.91 -2.78
N THR A 58 -5.21 -10.12 -3.29
CA THR A 58 -3.93 -10.85 -3.47
C THR A 58 -3.67 -11.21 -4.91
N ARG A 59 -4.68 -11.10 -5.78
CA ARG A 59 -4.63 -11.49 -7.18
C ARG A 59 -5.05 -10.35 -8.10
N THR A 60 -4.47 -10.31 -9.29
CA THR A 60 -4.79 -9.30 -10.32
C THR A 60 -6.29 -9.30 -10.70
N ALA A 61 -6.94 -10.46 -10.70
CA ALA A 61 -8.37 -10.57 -10.98
C ALA A 61 -9.22 -9.85 -9.91
N GLU A 62 -8.89 -10.06 -8.63
CA GLU A 62 -9.55 -9.41 -7.49
C GLU A 62 -9.32 -7.90 -7.50
N LEU A 63 -8.09 -7.46 -7.83
CA LEU A 63 -7.78 -6.05 -7.98
C LEU A 63 -8.62 -5.40 -9.10
N LYS A 64 -8.72 -6.08 -10.25
CA LYS A 64 -9.54 -5.60 -11.37
C LYS A 64 -11.02 -5.50 -11.01
N GLU A 65 -11.54 -6.48 -10.26
CA GLU A 65 -12.90 -6.46 -9.75
C GLU A 65 -13.13 -5.29 -8.79
N ALA A 66 -12.27 -5.11 -7.79
CA ALA A 66 -12.34 -4.01 -6.84
C ALA A 66 -12.25 -2.63 -7.52
N MET A 67 -11.39 -2.49 -8.53
CA MET A 67 -11.29 -1.26 -9.32
C MET A 67 -12.58 -1.00 -10.12
N ASN A 68 -13.13 -2.01 -10.81
CA ASN A 68 -14.37 -1.86 -11.57
C ASN A 68 -15.55 -1.50 -10.66
N ASP A 69 -15.67 -2.14 -9.50
CA ASP A 69 -16.68 -1.85 -8.49
C ASP A 69 -16.54 -0.42 -7.93
N SER A 70 -15.31 0.08 -7.79
CA SER A 70 -15.06 1.44 -7.30
C SER A 70 -15.55 2.54 -8.25
N VAL A 71 -15.62 2.28 -9.57
CA VAL A 71 -16.08 3.27 -10.57
C VAL A 71 -17.54 3.66 -10.37
N THR A 72 -18.37 2.71 -9.94
CA THR A 72 -19.80 2.92 -9.70
C THR A 72 -20.13 3.17 -8.23
N SER A 73 -19.12 3.15 -7.35
CA SER A 73 -19.28 3.28 -5.91
C SER A 73 -19.77 4.68 -5.50
N ASP A 74 -20.72 4.72 -4.58
CA ASP A 74 -21.26 5.93 -3.97
C ASP A 74 -20.53 6.35 -2.68
N ARG A 75 -19.46 5.62 -2.34
CA ARG A 75 -18.71 5.76 -1.10
C ARG A 75 -17.21 5.62 -1.33
N LEU A 76 -16.42 6.06 -0.34
CA LEU A 76 -14.98 5.80 -0.33
C LEU A 76 -14.71 4.31 -0.44
N THR A 77 -13.78 3.93 -1.31
CA THR A 77 -13.34 2.55 -1.51
C THR A 77 -11.85 2.44 -1.18
N LEU A 78 -11.51 1.67 -0.16
CA LEU A 78 -10.14 1.30 0.19
C LEU A 78 -9.84 -0.10 -0.36
N VAL A 79 -8.76 -0.25 -1.11
CA VAL A 79 -8.29 -1.53 -1.62
C VAL A 79 -6.87 -1.76 -1.10
N GLU A 80 -6.75 -2.67 -0.14
CA GLU A 80 -5.49 -3.20 0.35
C GLU A 80 -4.96 -4.23 -0.66
N VAL A 81 -3.88 -3.87 -1.37
CA VAL A 81 -3.20 -4.68 -2.37
C VAL A 81 -2.01 -5.37 -1.71
N MET A 82 -2.11 -6.67 -1.51
CA MET A 82 -1.04 -7.47 -0.93
C MET A 82 0.07 -7.69 -1.96
N LEU A 83 1.29 -7.32 -1.60
CA LEU A 83 2.48 -7.48 -2.44
C LEU A 83 3.60 -8.19 -1.68
N PRO A 84 4.49 -8.91 -2.37
CA PRO A 84 5.69 -9.46 -1.73
C PRO A 84 6.61 -8.36 -1.18
N LYS A 85 7.24 -8.60 -0.03
CA LYS A 85 8.13 -7.64 0.66
C LYS A 85 9.24 -7.06 -0.20
N MET A 86 9.76 -7.85 -1.13
CA MET A 86 10.92 -7.53 -1.96
C MET A 86 10.55 -7.23 -3.42
N ASP A 87 9.26 -7.15 -3.73
CA ASP A 87 8.81 -6.80 -5.07
C ASP A 87 9.01 -5.30 -5.31
N ILE A 88 9.88 -4.98 -6.27
CA ILE A 88 10.20 -3.61 -6.67
C ILE A 88 10.19 -3.50 -8.19
N PRO A 89 9.67 -2.40 -8.76
CA PRO A 89 9.79 -2.12 -10.18
C PRO A 89 11.25 -2.05 -10.62
N ASP A 90 11.55 -2.49 -11.84
CA ASP A 90 12.93 -2.53 -12.37
C ASP A 90 13.61 -1.16 -12.34
N PHE A 91 12.87 -0.09 -12.63
CA PHE A 91 13.40 1.27 -12.54
C PHE A 91 13.80 1.63 -11.11
N LEU A 92 13.00 1.23 -10.12
CA LEU A 92 13.30 1.51 -8.72
C LEU A 92 14.55 0.73 -8.27
N ARG A 93 14.73 -0.50 -8.73
CA ARG A 93 15.96 -1.28 -8.50
C ARG A 93 17.22 -0.58 -9.00
N ALA A 94 17.17 -0.01 -10.20
CA ALA A 94 18.30 0.73 -10.76
C ALA A 94 18.64 1.97 -9.92
N VAL A 95 17.62 2.69 -9.45
CA VAL A 95 17.80 3.86 -8.58
C VAL A 95 18.35 3.46 -7.21
N THR A 96 17.85 2.38 -6.59
CA THR A 96 18.30 1.97 -5.25
C THR A 96 19.76 1.49 -5.26
N GLN A 97 20.18 0.78 -6.31
CA GLN A 97 21.59 0.39 -6.50
C GLN A 97 22.51 1.61 -6.60
N ALA A 98 22.13 2.63 -7.38
CA ALA A 98 22.92 3.86 -7.49
C ALA A 98 23.03 4.62 -6.15
N LEU A 99 21.99 4.57 -5.32
CA LEU A 99 21.99 5.17 -3.97
C LEU A 99 22.89 4.38 -3.00
N GLU A 100 22.83 3.05 -3.01
CA GLU A 100 23.67 2.19 -2.18
C GLU A 100 25.17 2.37 -2.49
N GLU A 101 25.54 2.39 -3.78
CA GLU A 101 26.91 2.66 -4.22
C GLU A 101 27.43 4.03 -3.77
N ARG A 102 26.56 5.05 -3.74
CA ARG A 102 26.93 6.38 -3.29
C ARG A 102 27.11 6.45 -1.78
N ASN A 103 26.25 5.77 -1.02
CA ASN A 103 26.29 5.79 0.44
C ASN A 103 27.45 4.99 1.03
N SER A 104 27.92 3.96 0.33
CA SER A 104 29.07 3.13 0.72
C SER A 104 30.45 3.74 0.43
N ARG A 105 30.50 4.87 -0.30
CA ARG A 105 31.74 5.62 -0.60
C ARG A 105 32.07 6.71 0.42
N VAL A 106 31.21 6.93 1.41
CA VAL A 106 31.41 7.83 2.54
C VAL A 106 31.89 7.02 3.74
#